data_AF-A0A9C7SK88-F1
#
_entry.id   AF-A0A9C7SK88-F1
#
_cell.length_a   1.000
_cell.length_b   1.000
_cell.length_c   1.000
_cell.angle_alpha   90.00
_cell.angle_beta   90.00
_cell.angle_gamma   90.00
#
_symmetry.space_group_name_H-M   'P 1'
#
loop_
_entity.id
_entity.type
_entity.pdbx_description
1 polymer ?
#
loop_
_entity_poly.entity_id
_entity_poly.type
_entity_poly.pdbx_seq_one_letter_code
_entity_poly.pdbx_strand_id
1 'polypeptide(L)'
;MIHVVIGTKAQLIKMAPILYYLQQGNIPYNYISTGQHKEKIDDILANFGLHQPDYALCEADDITSIQKMMMWSVKIIWRTIRKKKEIFCGDKEGIVLVHGDTLSTLLGAIMGRIAGLKIGHVESGLRSFDLFQPFPEEIT
;
A
#
# COMPACT_ATOMS: atom_id res chain seq x y z
N MET A 1 13.91 0.06 -8.04
CA MET A 1 12.66 -0.66 -8.35
C MET A 1 11.47 0.19 -7.92
N ILE A 2 10.27 -0.07 -8.45
CA ILE A 2 9.04 0.56 -7.97
C ILE A 2 8.35 -0.38 -6.99
N HIS A 3 8.05 0.07 -5.77
CA HIS A 3 7.33 -0.71 -4.78
C HIS A 3 5.92 -0.13 -4.62
N VAL A 4 4.90 -0.89 -4.96
CA VAL A 4 3.51 -0.41 -4.92
C VAL A 4 2.81 -0.98 -3.71
N VAL A 5 2.40 -0.13 -2.77
CA VAL A 5 1.74 -0.55 -1.53
C VAL A 5 0.23 -0.31 -1.66
N ILE A 6 -0.55 -1.37 -1.54
CA ILE A 6 -2.01 -1.34 -1.67
C ILE A 6 -2.62 -2.09 -0.49
N GLY A 7 -3.68 -1.55 0.10
CA GLY A 7 -4.38 -2.20 1.21
C GLY A 7 -5.83 -2.50 0.97
N THR A 8 -6.51 -1.75 0.09
CA THR A 8 -7.96 -1.91 -0.13
C THR A 8 -8.29 -2.20 -1.58
N LYS A 9 -9.46 -2.82 -1.81
CA LYS A 9 -9.97 -3.07 -3.15
C LYS A 9 -10.10 -1.79 -3.98
N ALA A 10 -10.55 -0.70 -3.37
CA ALA A 10 -10.68 0.60 -4.04
C ALA A 10 -9.32 1.15 -4.50
N GLN A 11 -8.28 1.02 -3.66
CA GLN A 11 -6.92 1.35 -4.07
C GLN A 11 -6.44 0.45 -5.22
N LEU A 12 -6.72 -0.86 -5.18
CA LEU A 12 -6.35 -1.77 -6.26
C LEU A 12 -7.01 -1.40 -7.58
N ILE A 13 -8.31 -1.09 -7.60
CA ILE A 13 -9.03 -0.68 -8.82
C ILE A 13 -8.37 0.55 -9.45
N LYS A 14 -8.00 1.55 -8.64
CA LYS A 14 -7.37 2.80 -9.12
C LYS A 14 -5.89 2.62 -9.50
N MET A 15 -5.17 1.69 -8.86
CA MET A 15 -3.75 1.42 -9.12
C MET A 15 -3.52 0.34 -10.18
N ALA A 16 -4.52 -0.49 -10.51
CA ALA A 16 -4.41 -1.57 -11.49
C ALA A 16 -3.94 -1.09 -12.88
N PRO A 17 -4.43 0.06 -13.42
CA PRO A 17 -3.88 0.59 -14.67
C PRO A 17 -2.38 0.91 -14.57
N ILE A 18 -1.91 1.44 -13.45
CA ILE A 18 -0.48 1.74 -13.24
C ILE A 18 0.32 0.43 -13.23
N LEU A 19 -0.11 -0.57 -12.47
CA LEU A 19 0.54 -1.89 -12.44
C LEU A 19 0.59 -2.52 -13.83
N TYR A 20 -0.50 -2.44 -14.58
CA TYR A 20 -0.59 -2.95 -15.95
C TYR A 20 0.44 -2.28 -16.86
N TYR A 21 0.57 -0.95 -16.83
CA TYR A 21 1.56 -0.25 -17.64
C TYR A 21 3.00 -0.53 -17.22
N LEU A 22 3.27 -0.73 -15.92
CA LEU A 22 4.58 -1.18 -15.45
C LEU A 22 4.91 -2.57 -16.00
N GLN A 23 3.96 -3.50 -15.97
CA GLN A 23 4.10 -4.84 -16.52
C GLN A 23 4.34 -4.81 -18.05
N GLN A 24 3.49 -4.11 -18.81
CA GLN A 24 3.64 -3.99 -20.27
C GLN A 24 4.96 -3.32 -20.68
N GLY A 25 5.42 -2.35 -19.89
CA GLY A 25 6.68 -1.66 -20.11
C GLY A 25 7.93 -2.46 -19.70
N ASN A 26 7.78 -3.68 -19.18
CA ASN A 26 8.87 -4.45 -18.55
C ASN A 26 9.61 -3.66 -17.46
N ILE A 27 8.90 -2.77 -16.75
CA ILE A 27 9.45 -2.01 -15.63
C ILE A 27 9.28 -2.86 -14.37
N PRO A 28 10.37 -3.28 -13.71
CA PRO A 28 10.26 -4.15 -12.55
C PRO A 28 9.58 -3.41 -11.39
N TYR A 29 8.53 -4.02 -10.87
CA TYR A 29 7.83 -3.54 -9.69
C TYR A 29 7.62 -4.68 -8.68
N ASN A 30 7.43 -4.29 -7.43
CA ASN A 30 7.13 -5.16 -6.31
C ASN A 30 5.78 -4.71 -5.73
N TYR A 31 4.77 -5.56 -5.85
CA TYR A 31 3.43 -5.34 -5.33
C TYR A 31 3.32 -5.85 -3.89
N ILE A 32 3.17 -4.90 -2.96
CA ILE A 32 3.06 -5.15 -1.52
C ILE A 32 1.61 -4.93 -1.07
N SER A 33 1.01 -5.95 -0.48
CA SER A 33 -0.30 -5.88 0.15
C SER A 33 -0.20 -5.66 1.66
N THR A 34 -0.95 -4.69 2.19
CA THR A 34 -1.06 -4.49 3.65
C THR A 34 -2.01 -5.48 4.33
N GLY A 35 -2.76 -6.26 3.54
CA GLY A 35 -3.62 -7.34 4.02
C GLY A 35 -5.01 -6.90 4.50
N GLN A 36 -5.54 -5.72 4.12
CA GLN A 36 -6.94 -5.37 4.48
C GLN A 36 -7.97 -5.95 3.48
N HIS A 37 -7.62 -6.96 2.69
CA HIS A 37 -8.48 -7.51 1.64
C HIS A 37 -9.18 -8.79 2.11
N LYS A 38 -10.48 -8.70 2.44
CA LYS A 38 -11.36 -9.86 2.61
C LYS A 38 -12.13 -10.27 1.33
N GLU A 39 -12.18 -9.37 0.35
CA GLU A 39 -12.96 -9.55 -0.88
C GLU A 39 -12.15 -10.12 -2.04
N LYS A 40 -12.85 -10.59 -3.08
CA LYS A 40 -12.32 -11.09 -4.36
C LYS A 40 -11.52 -10.02 -5.12
N ILE A 41 -10.30 -9.74 -4.68
CA ILE A 41 -9.32 -8.97 -5.46
C ILE A 41 -8.83 -9.76 -6.68
N ASP A 42 -8.93 -11.09 -6.62
CA ASP A 42 -8.55 -12.02 -7.69
C ASP A 42 -9.26 -11.69 -9.00
N ASP A 43 -10.54 -11.31 -8.96
CA ASP A 43 -11.29 -10.93 -10.15
C ASP A 43 -10.71 -9.67 -10.80
N ILE A 44 -10.28 -8.69 -9.99
CA ILE A 44 -9.66 -7.46 -10.50
C ILE A 44 -8.29 -7.78 -11.09
N LEU A 45 -7.47 -8.55 -10.37
CA LEU A 45 -6.14 -8.95 -10.85
C LEU A 45 -6.25 -9.73 -12.16
N ALA A 46 -7.17 -10.70 -12.25
CA ALA A 46 -7.41 -11.48 -13.44
C ALA A 46 -7.88 -10.61 -14.63
N ASN A 47 -8.82 -9.69 -14.40
CA ASN A 47 -9.33 -8.79 -15.45
C ASN A 47 -8.24 -7.89 -16.04
N PHE A 48 -7.27 -7.46 -15.22
CA PHE A 48 -6.13 -6.66 -15.66
C PHE A 48 -4.91 -7.50 -16.07
N GLY A 49 -4.98 -8.84 -15.96
CA GLY A 49 -3.83 -9.73 -16.23
C GLY A 49 -2.64 -9.48 -15.31
N LEU A 50 -2.89 -9.10 -14.06
CA LEU A 50 -1.89 -8.81 -13.04
C LEU A 50 -1.63 -10.01 -12.15
N HIS A 51 -0.41 -10.14 -11.65
CA HIS A 51 -0.04 -11.16 -10.69
C HIS A 51 -0.49 -10.81 -9.26
N GLN A 52 -0.50 -11.83 -8.40
CA GLN A 52 -0.74 -11.69 -6.96
C GLN A 52 0.36 -10.85 -6.28
N PRO A 53 0.10 -10.27 -5.09
CA PRO A 53 1.11 -9.53 -4.35
C PRO A 53 2.40 -10.34 -4.15
N ASP A 54 3.55 -9.74 -4.43
CA ASP A 54 4.87 -10.31 -4.14
C ASP A 54 5.11 -10.42 -2.64
N TYR A 55 4.47 -9.54 -1.85
CA TYR A 55 4.58 -9.53 -0.41
C TYR A 55 3.27 -9.20 0.29
N ALA A 56 2.85 -10.02 1.26
CA ALA A 56 1.72 -9.73 2.14
C ALA A 56 2.19 -9.45 3.59
N LEU A 57 1.89 -8.26 4.11
CA LEU A 57 2.33 -7.81 5.43
C LEU A 57 1.55 -8.41 6.59
N CYS A 58 0.28 -8.75 6.39
CA CYS A 58 -0.59 -9.38 7.36
C CYS A 58 -1.56 -10.33 6.64
N GLU A 59 -2.05 -11.33 7.37
CA GLU A 59 -3.22 -12.10 6.96
C GLU A 59 -4.47 -11.23 7.09
N ALA A 60 -5.47 -11.51 6.24
CA ALA A 60 -6.67 -10.71 6.11
C ALA A 60 -7.57 -10.83 7.35
N ASP A 61 -7.43 -9.87 8.28
CA ASP A 61 -8.32 -9.71 9.41
C ASP A 61 -9.25 -8.51 9.20
N ASP A 62 -10.50 -8.66 9.61
CA ASP A 62 -11.47 -7.56 9.66
C ASP A 62 -11.04 -6.53 10.70
N ILE A 63 -10.49 -5.42 10.21
CA ILE A 63 -10.18 -4.23 10.99
C ILE A 63 -11.48 -3.45 11.19
N THR A 64 -12.32 -3.94 12.11
CA THR A 64 -13.64 -3.39 12.40
C THR A 64 -13.68 -2.45 13.60
N SER A 65 -12.55 -2.25 14.30
CA SER A 65 -12.45 -1.35 15.44
C SER A 65 -11.17 -0.53 15.42
N ILE A 66 -11.21 0.65 16.05
CA ILE A 66 -10.05 1.55 16.21
C ILE A 66 -8.89 0.82 16.92
N GLN A 67 -9.18 0.01 17.94
CA GLN A 67 -8.15 -0.75 18.64
C GLN A 67 -7.44 -1.76 17.73
N LYS A 68 -8.20 -2.50 16.90
CA LYS A 68 -7.63 -3.42 15.91
C LYS A 68 -6.80 -2.68 14.87
N MET A 69 -7.28 -1.53 14.42
CA MET A 69 -6.59 -0.66 13.48
C MET A 69 -5.23 -0.20 14.04
N MET A 70 -5.19 0.25 15.28
CA MET A 70 -3.95 0.64 15.96
C MET A 70 -2.97 -0.53 16.11
N MET A 71 -3.45 -1.70 16.57
CA MET A 71 -2.61 -2.89 16.69
C MET A 71 -2.05 -3.34 15.33
N TRP A 72 -2.87 -3.28 14.29
CA TRP A 72 -2.47 -3.60 12.93
C TRP A 72 -1.40 -2.64 12.39
N SER A 73 -1.57 -1.33 12.60
CA SER A 73 -0.57 -0.31 12.25
C SER A 73 0.77 -0.56 12.92
N VAL A 74 0.75 -0.83 14.23
CA VAL A 74 1.96 -1.15 15.01
C VAL A 74 2.63 -2.41 14.48
N LYS A 75 1.85 -3.46 14.15
CA LYS A 75 2.36 -4.71 13.58
C LYS A 75 3.05 -4.48 12.23
N ILE A 76 2.46 -3.67 11.35
CA ILE A 76 3.06 -3.33 10.05
C ILE A 76 4.39 -2.58 10.23
N ILE A 77 4.42 -1.56 11.08
CA ILE A 77 5.62 -0.76 11.33
C ILE A 77 6.73 -1.65 11.90
N TRP A 78 6.42 -2.46 12.92
CA TRP A 78 7.39 -3.34 13.55
C TRP A 78 7.93 -4.40 12.59
N ARG A 79 7.05 -5.02 11.78
CA ARG A 79 7.46 -5.96 10.73
C ARG A 79 8.37 -5.27 9.71
N THR A 80 8.07 -4.04 9.33
CA THR A 80 8.89 -3.27 8.40
C THR A 80 10.29 -2.99 8.97
N ILE A 81 10.39 -2.55 10.23
CA ILE A 81 11.69 -2.31 10.87
C ILE A 81 12.55 -3.58 10.84
N ARG A 82 11.99 -4.75 11.14
CA ARG A 82 12.74 -6.01 11.18
C ARG A 82 13.02 -6.61 9.79
N LYS A 83 12.09 -6.45 8.85
CA LYS A 83 12.08 -7.16 7.57
C LYS A 83 12.16 -6.26 6.33
N LYS A 84 12.53 -4.98 6.46
CA LYS A 84 12.60 -4.06 5.30
C LYS A 84 13.45 -4.58 4.13
N LYS A 85 14.54 -5.30 4.39
CA LYS A 85 15.35 -5.92 3.33
C LYS A 85 14.58 -7.00 2.55
N GLU A 86 13.73 -7.76 3.22
CA GLU A 86 12.86 -8.77 2.61
C GLU A 86 11.73 -8.09 1.83
N ILE A 87 11.02 -7.16 2.48
CA ILE A 87 9.86 -6.45 1.91
C ILE A 87 10.24 -5.68 0.65
N PHE A 88 11.37 -4.98 0.67
CA PHE A 88 11.84 -4.12 -0.43
C PHE A 88 12.94 -4.77 -1.27
N CYS A 89 13.13 -6.09 -1.19
CA CYS A 89 14.11 -6.83 -1.99
C CYS A 89 15.55 -6.28 -1.90
N GLY A 90 15.92 -5.68 -0.76
CA GLY A 90 17.22 -5.06 -0.54
C GLY A 90 17.44 -3.74 -1.30
N ASP A 91 16.41 -3.19 -1.95
CA ASP A 91 16.48 -1.94 -2.70
C ASP A 91 16.81 -0.75 -1.76
N LYS A 92 17.64 0.16 -2.27
CA LYS A 92 18.09 1.39 -1.60
C LYS A 92 17.84 2.66 -2.41
N GLU A 93 17.51 2.54 -3.69
CA GLU A 93 17.35 3.67 -4.61
C GLU A 93 15.95 3.74 -5.23
N GLY A 94 15.12 2.73 -4.96
CA GLY A 94 13.74 2.66 -5.41
C GLY A 94 12.82 3.73 -4.85
N ILE A 95 11.57 3.63 -5.31
CA ILE A 95 10.46 4.49 -4.91
C ILE A 95 9.30 3.63 -4.42
N VAL A 96 8.65 4.07 -3.35
CA VAL A 96 7.40 3.49 -2.87
C VAL A 96 6.24 4.34 -3.39
N LEU A 97 5.36 3.72 -4.17
CA LEU A 97 4.11 4.33 -4.61
C LEU A 97 2.98 3.95 -3.66
N VAL A 98 2.26 4.97 -3.20
CA VAL A 98 1.06 4.87 -2.37
C VAL A 98 -0.07 5.66 -3.01
N HIS A 99 -1.32 5.36 -2.64
CA HIS A 99 -2.49 5.88 -3.33
C HIS A 99 -3.56 6.43 -2.38
N GLY A 100 -3.96 7.68 -2.59
CA GLY A 100 -5.10 8.31 -1.90
C GLY A 100 -4.84 8.51 -0.41
N ASP A 101 -5.87 8.35 0.40
CA ASP A 101 -5.97 8.85 1.79
C ASP A 101 -6.27 7.74 2.82
N THR A 102 -6.09 6.47 2.44
CA THR A 102 -6.32 5.38 3.40
C THR A 102 -5.19 5.30 4.43
N LEU A 103 -5.44 4.64 5.56
CA LEU A 103 -4.37 4.31 6.52
C LEU A 103 -3.26 3.45 5.89
N SER A 104 -3.59 2.62 4.90
CA SER A 104 -2.59 1.86 4.13
C SER A 104 -1.64 2.78 3.35
N THR A 105 -2.12 3.94 2.88
CA THR A 105 -1.30 4.99 2.25
C THR A 105 -0.28 5.52 3.24
N LEU A 106 -0.74 5.96 4.42
CA LEU A 106 0.12 6.51 5.46
C LEU A 106 1.18 5.48 5.90
N LEU A 107 0.76 4.24 6.14
CA LEU A 107 1.68 3.17 6.51
C LEU A 107 2.67 2.86 5.40
N GLY A 108 2.24 2.76 4.14
CA GLY A 108 3.14 2.55 3.01
C GLY A 108 4.21 3.65 2.89
N ALA A 109 3.82 4.91 3.11
CA ALA A 109 4.76 6.02 3.13
C ALA A 109 5.76 5.91 4.28
N ILE A 110 5.30 5.59 5.50
CA ILE A 110 6.16 5.32 6.66
C ILE A 110 7.12 4.16 6.38
N MET A 111 6.65 3.09 5.75
CA MET A 111 7.47 1.94 5.41
C MET A 111 8.62 2.31 4.47
N GLY A 112 8.32 3.07 3.39
CA GLY A 112 9.34 3.55 2.48
C GLY A 112 10.36 4.47 3.16
N ARG A 113 9.91 5.34 4.06
CA ARG A 113 10.80 6.18 4.87
C ARG A 113 11.72 5.36 5.78
N ILE A 114 11.22 4.33 6.45
CA ILE A 114 12.02 3.40 7.27
C ILE A 114 13.07 2.65 6.43
N ALA A 115 12.75 2.37 5.17
CA ALA A 115 13.65 1.75 4.21
C ALA A 115 14.66 2.73 3.58
N GLY A 116 14.48 4.04 3.75
CA GLY A 116 15.31 5.06 3.11
C GLY A 116 14.98 5.30 1.64
N LEU A 117 13.77 4.91 1.20
CA LEU A 117 13.31 5.02 -0.18
C LEU A 117 12.55 6.33 -0.43
N LYS A 118 12.48 6.73 -1.70
CA LYS A 118 11.65 7.86 -2.14
C LYS A 118 10.17 7.47 -2.06
N ILE A 119 9.29 8.45 -1.89
CA ILE A 119 7.83 8.23 -1.86
C ILE A 119 7.18 8.96 -3.03
N GLY A 120 6.30 8.27 -3.76
CA GLY A 120 5.39 8.87 -4.73
C GLY A 120 3.95 8.67 -4.28
N HIS A 121 3.18 9.75 -4.25
CA HIS A 121 1.80 9.75 -3.79
C HIS A 121 0.85 10.00 -4.96
N VAL A 122 0.17 8.95 -5.39
CA VAL A 122 -0.86 8.98 -6.42
C VAL A 122 -2.16 9.51 -5.81
N GLU A 123 -2.86 10.39 -6.53
CA GLU A 123 -4.05 11.11 -6.02
C GLU A 123 -3.72 12.02 -4.82
N SER A 124 -2.61 12.76 -4.89
CA SER A 124 -2.18 13.69 -3.84
C SER A 124 -2.87 15.06 -3.93
N GLY A 125 -3.03 15.71 -2.77
CA GLY A 125 -3.40 17.13 -2.67
C GLY A 125 -4.87 17.44 -2.42
N LEU A 126 -5.76 16.45 -2.33
CA LEU A 126 -7.16 16.67 -1.96
C LEU A 126 -7.27 17.03 -0.47
N ARG A 127 -8.09 18.04 -0.13
CA ARG A 127 -8.29 18.52 1.25
C ARG A 127 -9.73 18.95 1.49
N SER A 128 -10.30 18.58 2.63
CA SER A 128 -11.52 19.18 3.17
C SER A 128 -11.22 20.40 4.05
N PHE A 129 -9.99 20.48 4.59
CA PHE A 129 -9.57 21.41 5.63
C PHE A 129 -10.30 21.24 6.98
N ASP A 130 -10.97 20.10 7.19
CA ASP A 130 -11.56 19.69 8.46
C ASP A 130 -10.95 18.36 8.94
N LEU A 131 -10.13 18.43 9.98
CA LEU A 131 -9.39 17.30 10.53
C LEU A 131 -10.26 16.13 10.98
N PHE A 132 -11.55 16.37 11.25
CA PHE A 132 -12.49 15.36 11.71
C PHE A 132 -13.48 14.92 10.63
N GLN A 133 -13.43 15.51 9.43
CA GLN A 133 -14.33 15.19 8.35
C GLN A 133 -13.68 15.38 6.96
N PRO A 134 -13.44 14.31 6.19
CA PRO A 134 -13.57 12.89 6.54
C PRO A 134 -12.46 12.41 7.52
N PHE A 135 -12.81 11.51 8.44
CA PHE A 135 -11.86 10.95 9.42
C PHE A 135 -11.71 9.43 9.24
N PRO A 136 -10.47 8.90 9.12
CA PRO A 136 -9.17 9.58 9.31
C PRO A 136 -8.54 10.14 8.02
N GLU A 137 -9.27 10.23 6.91
CA GLU A 137 -8.70 10.55 5.60
C GLU A 137 -8.08 11.96 5.50
N GLU A 138 -8.54 12.95 6.26
CA GLU A 138 -7.91 14.28 6.25
C GLU A 138 -6.54 14.29 6.96
N ILE A 139 -6.25 13.32 7.84
CA ILE A 139 -5.00 13.25 8.62
C ILE A 139 -3.94 12.30 8.03
N THR A 140 -4.24 11.63 6.92
CA THR A 140 -3.37 10.63 6.26
C THR A 140 -2.59 11.20 5.07
#